data_AF-A0A3Q3G069-F1
#
_entry.id   AF-A0A3Q3G069-F1
#
_cell.length_a   1.000
_cell.length_b   1.000
_cell.length_c   1.000
_cell.angle_alpha   90.00
_cell.angle_beta   90.00
_cell.angle_gamma   90.00
#
_symmetry.space_group_name_H-M   'P 1'
#
loop_
_entity.id
_entity.type
_entity.pdbx_description
1 polymer ?
#
loop_
_entity_poly.entity_id
_entity_poly.type
_entity_poly.pdbx_seq_one_letter_code
_entity_poly.pdbx_strand_id
1 'polypeptide(L)'
;HPTHTHTHHRALTHHFLLTQTPRYKRLVDNIFPEDPKDGLSKSDMEKLTFYAVSAPEKLDRIGAYLAERLSRDVVRHRYGYVVIAMEALDQLLMACHSQSIKPFVESFLHMVAKLLESREPDLQVLGTNSFVKFANIEEDTPSYHRRYDFFVSQFSAMCHSTHEDPETRTR
;
A
#
# COMPACT_ATOMS: atom_id res chain seq x y z
N HIS A 1 -17.35 2.01 41.03
CA HIS A 1 -16.56 1.14 40.13
C HIS A 1 -17.34 0.82 38.86
N PRO A 2 -17.05 1.47 37.72
CA PRO A 2 -17.53 1.02 36.41
C PRO A 2 -16.37 0.96 35.41
N THR A 3 -15.50 -0.05 35.48
CA THR A 3 -14.38 -0.20 34.51
C THR A 3 -14.31 -1.59 33.89
N HIS A 4 -15.11 -2.57 34.36
CA HIS A 4 -15.01 -3.97 33.93
C HIS A 4 -15.97 -4.37 32.80
N THR A 5 -17.08 -3.66 32.63
CA THR A 5 -18.11 -4.00 31.62
C THR A 5 -17.77 -3.47 30.22
N HIS A 6 -17.06 -2.35 30.14
CA HIS A 6 -16.75 -1.68 28.87
C HIS A 6 -15.63 -2.37 28.07
N THR A 7 -14.68 -3.00 28.76
CA THR A 7 -13.57 -3.78 28.19
C THR A 7 -14.06 -5.12 27.63
N HIS A 8 -14.97 -5.80 28.33
CA HIS A 8 -15.58 -7.05 27.87
C HIS A 8 -16.42 -6.86 26.59
N HIS A 9 -17.16 -5.75 26.49
CA HIS A 9 -17.95 -5.46 25.29
C HIS A 9 -17.06 -5.19 24.07
N ARG A 10 -15.98 -4.39 24.21
CA ARG A 10 -15.01 -4.15 23.12
C ARG A 10 -14.31 -5.44 22.67
N ALA A 11 -13.93 -6.31 23.61
CA ALA A 11 -13.30 -7.60 23.29
C ALA A 11 -14.25 -8.53 22.51
N LEU A 12 -15.53 -8.56 22.88
CA LEU A 12 -16.54 -9.36 22.19
C LEU A 12 -16.89 -8.78 20.81
N THR A 13 -16.96 -7.46 20.64
CA THR A 13 -17.14 -6.84 19.31
C THR A 13 -15.94 -7.10 18.41
N HIS A 14 -14.71 -7.02 18.93
CA HIS A 14 -13.50 -7.34 18.20
C HIS A 14 -13.45 -8.82 17.81
N HIS A 15 -13.82 -9.72 18.72
CA HIS A 15 -13.86 -11.16 18.46
C HIS A 15 -14.97 -11.55 17.46
N PHE A 16 -16.15 -10.93 17.54
CA PHE A 16 -17.26 -11.17 16.62
C PHE A 16 -16.97 -10.64 15.21
N LEU A 17 -16.40 -9.43 15.08
CA LEU A 17 -15.95 -8.89 13.79
C LEU A 17 -14.89 -9.78 13.15
N LEU A 18 -13.98 -10.34 13.95
CA LEU A 18 -12.98 -11.27 13.45
C LEU A 18 -13.61 -12.49 12.77
N THR A 19 -14.74 -13.05 13.26
CA THR A 19 -15.32 -14.29 12.70
C THR A 19 -15.90 -14.16 11.28
N GLN A 20 -16.25 -12.97 10.81
CA GLN A 20 -16.82 -12.73 9.46
C GLN A 20 -15.83 -12.15 8.45
N THR A 21 -14.64 -11.71 8.90
CA THR A 21 -13.64 -11.09 8.02
C THR A 21 -13.05 -12.11 7.05
N PRO A 22 -13.11 -11.87 5.72
CA PRO A 22 -12.49 -12.74 4.73
C PRO A 22 -11.01 -12.99 5.03
N ARG A 23 -10.53 -14.23 4.80
CA ARG A 23 -9.17 -14.65 5.15
C ARG A 23 -8.08 -13.70 4.63
N TYR A 24 -8.23 -13.18 3.41
CA TYR A 24 -7.25 -12.26 2.82
C TYR A 24 -7.13 -10.95 3.61
N LYS A 25 -8.24 -10.41 4.13
CA LYS A 25 -8.22 -9.19 4.95
C LYS A 25 -7.48 -9.41 6.25
N ARG A 26 -7.71 -10.55 6.92
CA ARG A 26 -6.98 -10.92 8.14
C ARG A 26 -5.48 -11.04 7.89
N LEU A 27 -5.08 -11.66 6.78
CA LEU A 27 -3.66 -11.78 6.42
C LEU A 27 -3.04 -10.40 6.18
N VAL A 28 -3.74 -9.51 5.47
CA VAL A 28 -3.27 -8.14 5.27
C VAL A 28 -3.20 -7.40 6.61
N ASP A 29 -4.22 -7.46 7.45
CA ASP A 29 -4.22 -6.74 8.73
C ASP A 29 -3.08 -7.18 9.66
N ASN A 30 -2.70 -8.45 9.63
CA ASN A 30 -1.60 -9.00 10.43
C ASN A 30 -0.22 -8.47 10.06
N ILE A 31 -0.02 -7.94 8.83
CA ILE A 31 1.29 -7.37 8.45
C ILE A 31 1.52 -5.99 9.09
N PHE A 32 0.46 -5.35 9.59
CA PHE A 32 0.51 -4.04 10.22
C PHE A 32 0.67 -4.19 11.75
N PRO A 33 1.76 -3.69 12.34
CA PRO A 33 1.97 -3.68 13.79
C PRO A 33 1.05 -2.67 14.49
N GLU A 34 1.01 -2.73 15.83
CA GLU A 34 0.34 -1.72 16.64
C GLU A 34 1.07 -0.37 16.58
N ASP A 35 2.40 -0.34 16.65
CA ASP A 35 3.22 0.86 16.42
C ASP A 35 3.83 0.81 15.01
N PRO A 36 3.58 1.81 14.13
CA PRO A 36 4.16 1.81 12.79
C PRO A 36 5.70 1.84 12.76
N LYS A 37 6.38 2.20 13.87
CA LYS A 37 7.84 2.17 13.97
C LYS A 37 8.42 0.76 13.95
N ASP A 38 7.62 -0.25 14.31
CA ASP A 38 8.03 -1.65 14.26
C ASP A 38 8.16 -2.16 12.81
N GLY A 39 7.59 -1.42 11.85
CA GLY A 39 7.68 -1.72 10.43
C GLY A 39 6.86 -2.95 10.01
N LEU A 40 7.03 -3.35 8.76
CA LEU A 40 6.31 -4.49 8.19
C LEU A 40 6.73 -5.81 8.85
N SER A 41 5.76 -6.59 9.35
CA SER A 41 6.02 -7.93 9.90
C SER A 41 6.51 -8.88 8.79
N LYS A 42 7.80 -9.23 8.80
CA LYS A 42 8.40 -10.13 7.79
C LYS A 42 7.69 -11.48 7.71
N SER A 43 7.43 -12.10 8.86
CA SER A 43 6.80 -13.43 8.91
C SER A 43 5.36 -13.46 8.43
N ASP A 44 4.59 -12.38 8.66
CA ASP A 44 3.21 -12.28 8.18
C ASP A 44 3.17 -11.87 6.70
N MET A 45 4.15 -11.06 6.28
CA MET A 45 4.35 -10.74 4.88
C MET A 45 4.66 -11.98 4.04
N GLU A 46 5.56 -12.86 4.49
CA GLU A 46 5.85 -14.13 3.82
C GLU A 46 4.59 -15.00 3.64
N LYS A 47 3.74 -15.09 4.69
CA LYS A 47 2.45 -15.79 4.62
C LYS A 47 1.49 -15.15 3.62
N LEU A 48 1.43 -13.82 3.59
CA LEU A 48 0.60 -13.07 2.64
C LEU A 48 1.08 -13.29 1.20
N THR A 49 2.39 -13.19 0.96
CA THR A 49 3.01 -13.45 -0.34
C THR A 49 2.74 -14.86 -0.82
N PHE A 50 2.96 -15.87 0.02
CA PHE A 50 2.65 -17.26 -0.32
C PHE A 50 1.17 -17.45 -0.69
N TYR A 51 0.27 -16.82 0.09
CA TYR A 51 -1.17 -16.88 -0.17
C TYR A 51 -1.56 -16.22 -1.49
N ALA A 52 -0.93 -15.09 -1.83
CA ALA A 52 -1.18 -14.37 -3.08
C ALA A 52 -0.66 -15.13 -4.30
N VAL A 53 0.57 -15.66 -4.23
CA VAL A 53 1.18 -16.46 -5.32
C VAL A 53 0.40 -17.74 -5.57
N SER A 54 -0.11 -18.39 -4.52
CA SER A 54 -0.90 -19.63 -4.64
C SER A 54 -2.29 -19.43 -5.23
N ALA A 55 -2.79 -18.19 -5.29
CA ALA A 55 -4.17 -17.89 -5.69
C ALA A 55 -4.26 -16.48 -6.32
N PRO A 56 -3.89 -16.33 -7.60
CA PRO A 56 -3.81 -15.03 -8.28
C PRO A 56 -5.10 -14.21 -8.23
N GLU A 57 -6.27 -14.85 -8.23
CA GLU A 57 -7.57 -14.17 -8.14
C GLU A 57 -7.78 -13.42 -6.82
N LYS A 58 -6.96 -13.72 -5.81
CA LYS A 58 -6.98 -13.06 -4.50
C LYS A 58 -6.01 -11.90 -4.43
N LEU A 59 -4.99 -11.88 -5.27
CA LEU A 59 -4.01 -10.79 -5.35
C LEU A 59 -4.72 -9.46 -5.65
N ASP A 60 -5.70 -9.47 -6.55
CA ASP A 60 -6.51 -8.29 -6.85
C ASP A 60 -7.28 -7.77 -5.63
N ARG A 61 -7.87 -8.68 -4.83
CA ARG A 61 -8.59 -8.31 -3.59
C ARG A 61 -7.66 -7.79 -2.51
N ILE A 62 -6.44 -8.33 -2.44
CA ILE A 62 -5.39 -7.86 -1.53
C ILE A 62 -4.96 -6.44 -1.93
N GLY A 63 -4.66 -6.22 -3.21
CA GLY A 63 -4.30 -4.90 -3.75
C GLY A 63 -5.38 -3.84 -3.50
N ALA A 64 -6.64 -4.15 -3.79
CA ALA A 64 -7.75 -3.22 -3.56
C ALA A 64 -7.92 -2.87 -2.06
N TYR A 65 -7.76 -3.86 -1.17
CA TYR A 65 -7.86 -3.63 0.27
C TYR A 65 -6.69 -2.82 0.83
N LEU A 66 -5.46 -3.04 0.32
CA LEU A 66 -4.30 -2.21 0.63
C LEU A 66 -4.49 -0.77 0.14
N ALA A 67 -5.06 -0.57 -1.06
CA ALA A 67 -5.33 0.75 -1.61
C ALA A 67 -6.37 1.53 -0.79
N GLU A 68 -7.45 0.87 -0.36
CA GLU A 68 -8.45 1.46 0.54
C GLU A 68 -7.81 1.85 1.88
N ARG A 69 -6.96 0.98 2.43
CA ARG A 69 -6.25 1.23 3.69
C ARG A 69 -5.29 2.39 3.59
N LEU A 70 -4.43 2.42 2.58
CA LEU A 70 -3.50 3.52 2.34
C LEU A 70 -4.24 4.84 2.16
N SER A 71 -5.30 4.87 1.35
CA SER A 71 -6.10 6.09 1.13
C SER A 71 -6.65 6.65 2.44
N ARG A 72 -7.16 5.77 3.32
CA ARG A 72 -7.64 6.15 4.66
C ARG A 72 -6.51 6.64 5.56
N ASP A 73 -5.33 6.05 5.50
CA ASP A 73 -4.19 6.40 6.35
C ASP A 73 -3.52 7.70 5.92
N VAL A 74 -3.50 8.01 4.61
CA VAL A 74 -3.10 9.32 4.08
C VAL A 74 -4.02 10.41 4.62
N VAL A 75 -5.35 10.23 4.52
CA VAL A 75 -6.33 11.22 5.01
C VAL A 75 -6.25 11.42 6.53
N ARG A 76 -5.87 10.38 7.28
CA ARG A 76 -5.72 10.44 8.74
C ARG A 76 -4.32 10.85 9.19
N HIS A 77 -3.44 11.24 8.28
CA HIS A 77 -2.05 11.61 8.56
C HIS A 77 -1.26 10.51 9.30
N ARG A 78 -1.57 9.24 9.06
CA ARG A 78 -0.90 8.08 9.68
C ARG A 78 0.20 7.52 8.78
N TYR A 79 1.19 8.35 8.47
CA TYR A 79 2.17 8.08 7.41
C TYR A 79 3.05 6.84 7.66
N GLY A 80 3.32 6.49 8.92
CA GLY A 80 4.04 5.25 9.22
C GLY A 80 3.34 4.00 8.69
N TYR A 81 1.99 3.94 8.74
CA TYR A 81 1.26 2.83 8.12
C TYR A 81 1.17 2.94 6.59
N VAL A 82 1.25 4.15 6.04
CA VAL A 82 1.35 4.36 4.58
C VAL A 82 2.63 3.75 4.03
N VAL A 83 3.76 3.95 4.74
CA VAL A 83 5.05 3.33 4.40
C VAL A 83 4.93 1.80 4.39
N ILE A 84 4.36 1.22 5.44
CA ILE A 84 4.16 -0.24 5.55
C ILE A 84 3.28 -0.77 4.40
N ALA A 85 2.21 -0.06 4.05
CA ALA A 85 1.33 -0.46 2.95
C ALA A 85 2.06 -0.46 1.59
N MET A 86 2.89 0.55 1.34
CA MET A 86 3.70 0.61 0.12
C MET A 86 4.79 -0.46 0.09
N GLU A 87 5.46 -0.71 1.21
CA GLU A 87 6.47 -1.77 1.30
C GLU A 87 5.88 -3.16 1.04
N ALA A 88 4.70 -3.46 1.61
CA ALA A 88 3.99 -4.70 1.34
C ALA A 88 3.62 -4.84 -0.14
N LEU A 89 3.19 -3.74 -0.77
CA LEU A 89 2.78 -3.72 -2.16
C LEU A 89 3.97 -3.93 -3.11
N ASP A 90 5.10 -3.28 -2.85
CA ASP A 90 6.37 -3.49 -3.56
C ASP A 90 6.79 -4.97 -3.48
N GLN A 91 6.72 -5.58 -2.28
CA GLN A 91 7.10 -6.99 -2.11
C GLN A 91 6.17 -7.95 -2.86
N LEU A 92 4.85 -7.70 -2.86
CA LEU A 92 3.89 -8.48 -3.63
C LEU A 92 4.13 -8.36 -5.13
N LEU A 93 4.41 -7.14 -5.60
CA LEU A 93 4.72 -6.85 -7.00
C LEU A 93 5.99 -7.59 -7.45
N MET A 94 7.02 -7.65 -6.61
CA MET A 94 8.25 -8.41 -6.91
C MET A 94 8.11 -9.93 -6.73
N ALA A 95 7.11 -10.41 -5.99
CA ALA A 95 6.91 -11.85 -5.79
C ALA A 95 6.03 -12.47 -6.88
N CYS A 96 5.14 -11.69 -7.47
CA CYS A 96 4.29 -12.11 -8.57
C CYS A 96 4.91 -11.61 -9.89
N HIS A 97 5.20 -12.49 -10.85
CA HIS A 97 5.70 -12.09 -12.19
C HIS A 97 4.93 -12.75 -13.37
N SER A 98 3.64 -13.08 -13.22
CA SER A 98 2.83 -13.71 -14.28
C SER A 98 1.81 -12.75 -14.92
N GLN A 99 1.25 -13.13 -16.07
CA GLN A 99 0.21 -12.36 -16.80
C GLN A 99 -1.04 -12.01 -15.97
N SER A 100 -1.24 -12.66 -14.81
CA SER A 100 -2.36 -12.45 -13.88
C SER A 100 -2.26 -11.18 -13.01
N ILE A 101 -1.18 -10.39 -13.12
CA ILE A 101 -0.92 -9.22 -12.25
C ILE A 101 -1.57 -7.94 -12.76
N LYS A 102 -2.20 -7.93 -13.95
CA LYS A 102 -2.72 -6.70 -14.56
C LYS A 102 -3.64 -5.87 -13.64
N PRO A 103 -4.67 -6.45 -12.96
CA PRO A 103 -5.54 -5.65 -12.10
C PRO A 103 -4.87 -5.26 -10.76
N PHE A 104 -3.94 -6.08 -10.27
CA PHE A 104 -3.09 -5.72 -9.14
C PHE A 104 -2.20 -4.50 -9.45
N VAL A 105 -1.62 -4.42 -10.66
CA VAL A 105 -0.86 -3.25 -11.12
C VAL A 105 -1.72 -1.98 -11.11
N GLU A 106 -3.00 -2.08 -11.46
CA GLU A 106 -3.90 -0.91 -11.38
C GLU A 106 -4.07 -0.43 -9.94
N SER A 107 -4.22 -1.35 -8.98
CA SER A 107 -4.27 -0.99 -7.55
C SER A 107 -2.95 -0.36 -7.08
N PHE A 108 -1.81 -0.90 -7.54
CA PHE A 108 -0.49 -0.33 -7.29
C PHE A 108 -0.35 1.09 -7.83
N LEU A 109 -0.63 1.30 -9.12
CA LEU A 109 -0.53 2.61 -9.75
C LEU A 109 -1.51 3.61 -9.11
N HIS A 110 -2.70 3.16 -8.69
CA HIS A 110 -3.63 4.03 -7.97
C HIS A 110 -3.06 4.51 -6.63
N MET A 111 -2.42 3.63 -5.86
CA MET A 111 -1.76 3.99 -4.60
C MET A 111 -0.59 4.95 -4.83
N VAL A 112 0.26 4.68 -5.83
CA VAL A 112 1.35 5.59 -6.21
C VAL A 112 0.80 6.96 -6.59
N ALA A 113 -0.20 7.02 -7.47
CA ALA A 113 -0.82 8.28 -7.87
C ALA A 113 -1.33 9.07 -6.66
N LYS A 114 -1.99 8.39 -5.73
CA LYS A 114 -2.48 9.00 -4.49
C LYS A 114 -1.38 9.66 -3.65
N LEU A 115 -0.19 9.04 -3.61
CA LEU A 115 0.96 9.59 -2.91
C LEU A 115 1.58 10.79 -3.65
N LEU A 116 1.66 10.72 -4.98
CA LEU A 116 2.20 11.82 -5.79
C LEU A 116 1.30 13.06 -5.80
N GLU A 117 -0.02 12.88 -5.63
CA GLU A 117 -0.99 13.98 -5.47
C GLU A 117 -0.98 14.59 -4.07
N SER A 118 -0.29 13.97 -3.11
CA SER A 118 -0.13 14.52 -1.77
C SER A 118 0.65 15.83 -1.81
N ARG A 119 0.45 16.70 -0.81
CA ARG A 119 1.31 17.86 -0.56
C ARG A 119 2.53 17.53 0.31
N GLU A 120 2.56 16.34 0.87
CA GLU A 120 3.65 15.86 1.72
C GLU A 120 4.83 15.36 0.86
N PRO A 121 6.00 16.01 0.94
CA PRO A 121 7.18 15.65 0.14
C PRO A 121 7.62 14.20 0.37
N ASP A 122 7.63 13.75 1.62
CA ASP A 122 8.04 12.38 1.96
C ASP A 122 7.12 11.32 1.33
N LEU A 123 5.82 11.63 1.16
CA LEU A 123 4.89 10.76 0.45
C LEU A 123 5.15 10.77 -1.06
N GLN A 124 5.45 11.93 -1.65
CA GLN A 124 5.81 12.02 -3.06
C GLN A 124 7.09 11.24 -3.36
N VAL A 125 8.10 11.33 -2.50
CA VAL A 125 9.35 10.55 -2.59
C VAL A 125 9.05 9.06 -2.47
N LEU A 126 8.23 8.64 -1.50
CA LEU A 126 7.82 7.25 -1.33
C LEU A 126 7.13 6.70 -2.60
N GLY A 127 6.15 7.43 -3.13
CA GLY A 127 5.45 7.05 -4.36
C GLY A 127 6.39 6.97 -5.56
N THR A 128 7.29 7.95 -5.71
CA THR A 128 8.29 7.99 -6.79
C THR A 128 9.22 6.78 -6.72
N ASN A 129 9.74 6.45 -5.53
CA ASN A 129 10.63 5.31 -5.33
C ASN A 129 9.96 3.98 -5.70
N SER A 130 8.70 3.78 -5.27
CA SER A 130 7.94 2.59 -5.67
C SER A 130 7.70 2.55 -7.18
N PHE A 131 7.35 3.68 -7.82
CA PHE A 131 7.17 3.74 -9.27
C PHE A 131 8.45 3.38 -10.03
N VAL A 132 9.61 3.87 -9.59
CA VAL A 132 10.91 3.53 -10.19
C VAL A 132 11.20 2.04 -10.06
N LYS A 133 10.94 1.42 -8.89
CA LYS A 133 11.09 -0.04 -8.74
C LYS A 133 10.22 -0.78 -9.75
N PHE A 134 8.94 -0.39 -9.85
CA PHE A 134 7.99 -0.98 -10.79
C PHE A 134 8.41 -0.81 -12.26
N ALA A 135 8.86 0.38 -12.65
CA ALA A 135 9.29 0.65 -14.03
C ALA A 135 10.53 -0.15 -14.47
N ASN A 136 11.31 -0.67 -13.50
CA ASN A 136 12.49 -1.50 -13.74
C ASN A 136 12.19 -3.01 -13.74
N ILE A 137 10.95 -3.44 -13.51
CA ILE A 137 10.57 -4.85 -13.61
C ILE A 137 10.54 -5.24 -15.08
N GLU A 138 11.31 -6.26 -15.47
CA GLU A 138 11.28 -6.80 -16.83
C GLU A 138 9.93 -7.49 -17.10
N GLU A 139 9.30 -7.15 -18.22
CA GLU A 139 8.02 -7.73 -18.61
C GLU A 139 8.15 -8.50 -19.92
N ASP A 140 7.74 -9.77 -19.91
CA ASP A 140 7.69 -10.64 -21.09
C ASP A 140 6.80 -10.09 -22.23
N THR A 141 5.94 -9.13 -21.93
CA THR A 141 5.08 -8.46 -22.91
C THR A 141 4.99 -6.98 -22.57
N PRO A 142 5.33 -6.06 -23.49
CA PRO A 142 5.26 -4.63 -23.19
C PRO A 142 3.84 -4.21 -22.85
N SER A 143 3.66 -3.55 -21.71
CA SER A 143 2.34 -3.12 -21.22
C SER A 143 1.94 -1.76 -21.79
N TYR A 144 1.61 -1.73 -23.09
CA TYR A 144 1.13 -0.53 -23.79
C TYR A 144 -0.21 0.04 -23.28
N HIS A 145 -0.91 -0.68 -22.40
CA HIS A 145 -2.19 -0.25 -21.82
C HIS A 145 -2.05 0.56 -20.52
N ARG A 146 -0.83 0.75 -20.01
CA ARG A 146 -0.65 1.53 -18.79
C ARG A 146 -0.90 3.00 -19.05
N ARG A 147 -1.80 3.57 -18.27
CA ARG A 147 -2.16 4.99 -18.31
C ARG A 147 -1.07 5.84 -17.65
N TYR A 148 0.08 5.94 -18.32
CA TYR A 148 1.23 6.71 -17.82
C TYR A 148 1.08 8.23 -17.97
N ASP A 149 0.11 8.71 -18.75
CA ASP A 149 -0.12 10.15 -18.99
C ASP A 149 -0.21 10.95 -17.69
N PHE A 150 -0.93 10.42 -16.70
CA PHE A 150 -1.02 11.02 -15.37
C PHE A 150 0.38 11.13 -14.72
N PHE A 151 1.15 10.04 -14.72
CA PHE A 151 2.45 9.99 -14.09
C PHE A 151 3.45 10.92 -14.78
N VAL A 152 3.51 10.92 -16.11
CA VAL A 152 4.36 11.83 -16.89
C VAL A 152 4.04 13.28 -16.55
N SER A 153 2.76 13.65 -16.55
CA SER A 153 2.31 14.99 -16.18
C SER A 153 2.67 15.34 -14.74
N GLN A 154 2.42 14.42 -13.80
CA GLN A 154 2.65 14.64 -12.37
C GLN A 154 4.14 14.76 -12.05
N PHE A 155 4.99 13.87 -12.58
CA PHE A 155 6.44 13.96 -12.42
C PHE A 155 6.99 15.26 -13.03
N SER A 156 6.54 15.64 -14.22
CA SER A 156 6.95 16.92 -14.82
C SER A 156 6.56 18.12 -13.95
N ALA A 157 5.36 18.13 -13.38
CA ALA A 157 4.92 19.20 -12.48
C ALA A 157 5.76 19.26 -11.19
N MET A 158 6.09 18.10 -10.61
CA MET A 158 6.94 18.03 -9.40
C MET A 158 8.37 18.52 -9.66
N CYS A 159 8.92 18.35 -10.87
CA CYS A 159 10.22 18.92 -11.25
C CYS A 159 10.25 20.46 -11.26
N HIS A 160 9.08 21.11 -11.32
CA HIS A 160 8.95 22.57 -11.25
C HIS A 160 8.45 23.06 -9.87
N SER A 161 8.52 22.20 -8.84
CA SER A 161 8.10 22.50 -7.48
C SER A 161 8.73 23.78 -6.94
N THR A 162 7.88 24.71 -6.50
CA THR A 162 8.25 25.93 -5.79
C THR A 162 8.07 25.77 -4.28
N HIS A 163 8.35 24.59 -3.72
CA HIS A 163 8.19 24.35 -2.28
C HIS A 163 8.95 25.42 -1.49
N GLU A 164 8.28 26.02 -0.48
CA GLU A 164 8.80 27.20 0.24
C GLU A 164 10.08 26.87 1.02
N ASP A 165 10.16 25.66 1.56
CA ASP A 165 11.36 25.15 2.22
C ASP A 165 12.45 24.71 1.20
N PRO A 166 13.64 25.35 1.20
CA PRO A 166 14.73 25.00 0.32
C PRO A 166 15.26 23.58 0.53
N GLU A 167 15.26 23.05 1.76
CA GLU A 167 15.78 21.70 2.04
C GLU A 167 14.88 20.65 1.39
N THR A 168 13.57 20.78 1.58
CA THR A 168 12.56 19.96 0.91
C THR A 168 12.67 20.03 -0.62
N ARG A 169 12.96 21.20 -1.19
CA ARG A 169 13.10 21.38 -2.65
C ARG A 169 14.32 20.68 -3.25
N THR A 170 15.35 20.42 -2.45
CA THR A 170 16.62 19.81 -2.91
C THR A 170 16.75 18.31 -2.61
N ARG A 171 15.77 17.71 -1.94
CA ARG A 171 15.69 16.27 -1.71
C ARG A 171 15.24 15.53 -2.98
#